data_AF-A0A844D2L9-F1
#
_entry.id   AF-A0A844D2L9-F1
#
_cell.length_a   1.000
_cell.length_b   1.000
_cell.length_c   1.000
_cell.angle_alpha   90.00
_cell.angle_beta   90.00
_cell.angle_gamma   90.00
#
_symmetry.space_group_name_H-M   'P 1'
#
loop_
_entity.id
_entity.type
_entity.pdbx_description
1 polymer ?
#
loop_
_entity_poly.entity_id
_entity_poly.type
_entity_poly.pdbx_seq_one_letter_code
_entity_poly.pdbx_strand_id
1 'polypeptide(L)'
;MSAAQLCFDFDAPQAVGPARRKRSVSPAAVRQAQEAENRRLKAYWEARDAEEAAEARAYWQVGMVTSMPLWAEVQDSTQKYTQMLPGVVESIDGDRAAVRIYAAPEYGCWMEDYPIHKKLAVNVQLRDLGRYALNEGLERVVAAGLLATGDSGLAAEVRAHHRNAMSNFAHEREIGMVAA
;
A
#
# COMPACT_ATOMS: atom_id res chain seq x y z
N MET A 1 -73.76 2.51 36.29
CA MET A 1 -72.36 2.18 35.98
C MET A 1 -71.90 1.16 37.00
N SER A 2 -71.63 -0.07 36.58
CA SER A 2 -71.10 -1.14 37.45
C SER A 2 -69.83 -1.66 36.77
N ALA A 3 -68.69 -1.47 37.43
CA ALA A 3 -67.39 -1.90 36.93
C ALA A 3 -67.22 -3.39 37.26
N ALA A 4 -67.07 -4.23 36.23
CA ALA A 4 -66.70 -5.63 36.40
C ALA A 4 -65.21 -5.70 36.78
N GLN A 5 -64.93 -6.16 37.99
CA GLN A 5 -63.59 -6.38 38.49
C GLN A 5 -63.14 -7.78 38.03
N LEU A 6 -62.13 -7.84 37.16
CA LEU A 6 -61.51 -9.09 36.70
C LEU A 6 -60.61 -9.64 37.82
N CYS A 7 -61.00 -10.77 38.41
CA CYS A 7 -60.14 -11.53 39.31
C CYS A 7 -59.11 -12.31 38.48
N PHE A 8 -57.81 -12.03 38.68
CA PHE A 8 -56.72 -12.85 38.16
C PHE A 8 -56.35 -13.89 39.22
N ASP A 9 -56.51 -15.16 38.87
CA ASP A 9 -56.11 -16.30 39.69
C ASP A 9 -54.60 -16.52 39.53
N PHE A 10 -53.83 -16.10 40.54
CA PHE A 10 -52.35 -16.17 40.52
C PHE A 10 -51.80 -17.54 40.93
N ASP A 11 -52.66 -18.50 41.29
CA ASP A 11 -52.29 -19.83 41.80
C ASP A 11 -52.45 -20.97 40.78
N ALA A 12 -52.46 -20.68 39.48
CA ALA A 12 -52.38 -21.73 38.47
C ALA A 12 -50.99 -22.41 38.53
N PRO A 13 -50.89 -23.74 38.80
CA PRO A 13 -49.60 -24.42 38.83
C PRO A 13 -48.95 -24.33 37.46
N GLN A 14 -47.76 -23.72 37.38
CA GLN A 14 -46.96 -23.71 36.16
C GLN A 14 -46.68 -25.15 35.74
N ALA A 15 -47.25 -25.57 34.60
CA ALA A 15 -46.89 -26.82 33.96
C ALA A 15 -45.41 -26.73 33.50
N VAL A 16 -44.51 -27.27 34.31
CA VAL A 16 -43.08 -27.35 33.99
C VAL A 16 -42.92 -28.36 32.85
N GLY A 17 -42.83 -27.85 31.61
CA GLY A 17 -42.45 -28.67 30.46
C GLY A 17 -41.06 -29.29 30.67
N PRO A 18 -40.75 -30.45 30.05
CA PRO A 18 -39.49 -31.14 30.28
C PRO A 18 -38.29 -30.25 29.92
N ALA A 19 -37.36 -30.12 30.86
CA ALA A 19 -36.14 -29.33 30.70
C ALA A 19 -35.34 -29.85 29.50
N ARG A 20 -35.25 -29.05 28.43
CA ARG A 20 -34.46 -29.35 27.24
C ARG A 20 -32.98 -29.33 27.61
N ARG A 21 -32.36 -30.49 27.83
CA ARG A 21 -30.90 -30.61 28.06
C ARG A 21 -30.17 -29.99 26.87
N LYS A 22 -29.49 -28.86 27.10
CA LYS A 22 -28.54 -28.30 26.12
C LYS A 22 -27.41 -29.32 25.95
N ARG A 23 -27.26 -29.88 24.75
CA ARG A 23 -26.09 -30.72 24.43
C ARG A 23 -24.84 -29.85 24.58
N SER A 24 -24.00 -30.16 25.56
CA SER A 24 -22.69 -29.53 25.68
C SER A 24 -21.81 -30.02 24.53
N VAL A 25 -21.32 -29.08 23.71
CA VAL A 25 -20.33 -29.39 22.67
C VAL A 25 -19.03 -29.73 23.38
N SER A 26 -18.39 -30.84 23.00
CA SER A 26 -17.13 -31.25 23.63
C SER A 26 -16.03 -30.23 23.29
N PRO A 27 -15.12 -29.90 24.24
CA PRO A 27 -14.00 -29.00 23.96
C PRO A 27 -13.14 -29.44 22.77
N ALA A 28 -13.07 -30.75 22.50
CA ALA A 28 -12.38 -31.29 21.33
C ALA A 28 -13.10 -30.94 20.01
N ALA A 29 -14.44 -31.03 19.96
CA ALA A 29 -15.23 -30.63 18.80
C ALA A 29 -15.13 -29.12 18.54
N VAL A 30 -15.05 -28.30 19.59
CA VAL A 30 -14.82 -26.85 19.46
C VAL A 30 -13.44 -26.56 18.86
N ARG A 31 -12.38 -27.22 19.34
CA ARG A 31 -11.02 -27.04 18.79
C ARG A 31 -10.92 -27.48 17.34
N GLN A 32 -11.51 -28.62 16.98
CA GLN A 32 -11.51 -29.10 15.60
C GLN A 32 -12.28 -28.17 14.66
N ALA A 33 -13.42 -27.62 15.10
CA ALA A 33 -14.15 -26.62 14.33
C ALA A 33 -13.32 -25.33 14.14
N GLN A 34 -12.60 -24.90 15.17
CA GLN A 34 -11.74 -23.72 15.10
C GLN A 34 -10.51 -23.93 14.20
N GLU A 35 -9.89 -25.11 14.25
CA GLU A 35 -8.79 -25.47 13.33
C GLU A 35 -9.26 -25.60 11.88
N ALA A 36 -10.47 -26.11 11.66
CA ALA A 36 -11.08 -26.15 10.34
C ALA A 36 -11.37 -24.73 9.82
N GLU A 37 -11.90 -23.85 10.66
CA GLU A 37 -12.15 -22.46 10.29
C GLU A 37 -10.85 -21.69 10.05
N ASN A 38 -9.84 -21.87 10.89
CA ASN A 38 -8.52 -21.26 10.69
C ASN A 38 -7.88 -21.72 9.36
N ARG A 39 -8.00 -23.01 9.03
CA ARG A 39 -7.55 -23.53 7.73
C ARG A 39 -8.33 -22.92 6.58
N ARG A 40 -9.65 -22.78 6.72
CA ARG A 40 -10.50 -22.14 5.71
C ARG A 40 -10.12 -20.68 5.48
N LEU A 41 -9.96 -19.91 6.56
CA LEU A 41 -9.57 -18.50 6.49
C LEU A 41 -8.16 -18.35 5.90
N LYS A 42 -7.21 -19.19 6.32
CA LYS A 42 -5.86 -19.18 5.75
C LYS A 42 -5.87 -19.43 4.25
N ALA A 43 -6.57 -20.47 3.80
CA ALA A 43 -6.67 -20.79 2.38
C ALA A 43 -7.36 -19.67 1.57
N TYR A 44 -8.37 -19.02 2.15
CA TYR A 44 -9.03 -17.86 1.54
C TYR A 44 -8.07 -16.68 1.36
N TRP A 45 -7.32 -16.31 2.40
CA TRP A 45 -6.37 -15.20 2.33
C TRP A 45 -5.19 -15.51 1.40
N GLU A 46 -4.69 -16.74 1.39
CA GLU A 46 -3.63 -17.16 0.45
C GLU A 46 -4.10 -17.06 -1.01
N ALA A 47 -5.34 -17.48 -1.30
CA ALA A 47 -5.91 -17.35 -2.64
C ALA A 47 -6.05 -15.89 -3.06
N ARG A 48 -6.51 -15.04 -2.14
CA ARG A 48 -6.68 -13.60 -2.38
C ARG A 48 -5.33 -12.88 -2.56
N ASP A 49 -4.34 -13.18 -1.72
CA ASP A 49 -2.98 -12.65 -1.86
C ASP A 49 -2.38 -13.01 -3.23
N ALA A 50 -2.63 -14.24 -3.71
CA ALA A 50 -2.15 -14.68 -5.01
C ALA A 50 -2.84 -13.94 -6.18
N GLU A 51 -4.14 -13.68 -6.06
CA GLU A 51 -4.91 -12.89 -7.02
C GLU A 51 -4.43 -11.44 -7.09
N GLU A 52 -4.30 -10.77 -5.94
CA GLU A 52 -3.82 -9.39 -5.85
C GLU A 52 -2.38 -9.25 -6.37
N ALA A 53 -1.51 -10.23 -6.09
CA ALA A 53 -0.16 -10.26 -6.64
C ALA A 53 -0.16 -10.44 -8.18
N ALA A 54 -1.05 -11.27 -8.72
CA ALA A 54 -1.17 -11.44 -10.16
C ALA A 54 -1.67 -10.17 -10.86
N GLU A 55 -2.65 -9.49 -10.27
CA GLU A 55 -3.14 -8.20 -10.77
C GLU A 55 -2.03 -7.14 -10.74
N ALA A 56 -1.28 -7.04 -9.64
CA ALA A 56 -0.18 -6.10 -9.51
C ALA A 56 0.91 -6.32 -10.56
N ARG A 57 1.30 -7.58 -10.81
CA ARG A 57 2.27 -7.94 -11.86
C ARG A 57 1.77 -7.61 -13.26
N ALA A 58 0.47 -7.76 -13.53
CA ALA A 58 -0.12 -7.44 -14.83
C ALA A 58 -0.22 -5.92 -15.07
N TYR A 59 -0.42 -5.15 -14.00
CA TYR A 59 -0.63 -3.71 -14.06
C TYR A 59 0.68 -2.93 -14.14
N TRP A 60 1.65 -3.24 -13.28
CA TRP A 60 2.84 -2.40 -13.12
C TRP A 60 3.88 -2.63 -14.21
N GLN A 61 4.42 -1.53 -14.72
CA GLN A 61 5.47 -1.52 -15.71
C GLN A 61 6.58 -0.55 -15.31
N VAL A 62 7.79 -0.84 -15.78
CA VAL A 62 8.91 0.09 -15.65
C VAL A 62 8.57 1.41 -16.34
N GLY A 63 8.90 2.50 -15.65
CA GLY A 63 8.63 3.86 -16.03
C GLY A 63 7.30 4.37 -15.49
N MET A 64 6.45 3.58 -14.83
CA MET A 64 5.17 4.07 -14.31
C MET A 64 5.35 4.95 -13.07
N VAL A 65 4.57 6.04 -12.98
CA VAL A 65 4.44 6.80 -11.73
C VAL A 65 3.59 6.02 -10.73
N THR A 66 4.04 6.06 -9.47
CA THR A 66 3.37 5.49 -8.31
C THR A 66 3.40 6.46 -7.16
N SER A 67 2.44 6.30 -6.25
CA SER A 67 2.61 6.80 -4.89
C SER A 67 3.37 5.76 -4.06
N MET A 68 4.38 6.22 -3.33
CA MET A 68 5.25 5.39 -2.52
C MET A 68 4.55 4.92 -1.24
N PRO A 69 4.61 3.62 -0.90
CA PRO A 69 4.16 3.15 0.40
C PRO A 69 5.04 3.72 1.51
N LEU A 70 4.47 3.96 2.68
CA LEU A 70 5.22 4.45 3.82
C LEU A 70 6.32 3.46 4.22
N TRP A 71 7.43 4.00 4.72
CA TRP A 71 8.55 3.24 5.30
C TRP A 71 9.31 2.29 4.38
N ALA A 72 9.18 2.43 3.06
CA ALA A 72 10.00 1.65 2.13
C ALA A 72 11.50 1.75 2.46
N GLU A 73 12.23 0.69 2.17
CA GLU A 73 13.68 0.68 2.28
C GLU A 73 14.26 1.58 1.20
N VAL A 74 15.07 2.56 1.59
CA VAL A 74 15.72 3.50 0.64
C VAL A 74 17.20 3.20 0.62
N GLN A 75 17.73 2.93 -0.57
CA GLN A 75 19.15 2.68 -0.79
C GLN A 75 19.98 3.87 -0.25
N ASP A 76 21.07 3.56 0.45
CA ASP A 76 22.00 4.55 1.00
C ASP A 76 21.33 5.61 1.90
N SER A 77 20.24 5.23 2.56
CA SER A 77 19.53 6.10 3.51
C SER A 77 18.88 5.29 4.64
N THR A 78 19.14 5.70 5.87
CA THR A 78 18.39 5.21 7.04
C THR A 78 17.14 6.05 7.31
N GLN A 79 16.96 7.15 6.58
CA GLN A 79 15.88 8.08 6.79
C GLN A 79 14.54 7.46 6.38
N LYS A 80 13.55 7.56 7.26
CA LYS A 80 12.17 7.17 6.98
C LYS A 80 11.36 8.40 6.57
N TYR A 81 10.37 8.18 5.73
CA TYR A 81 9.37 9.17 5.35
C TYR A 81 7.99 8.72 5.83
N THR A 82 7.19 9.70 6.21
CA THR A 82 5.83 9.51 6.77
C THR A 82 4.75 10.13 5.89
N GLN A 83 5.12 10.73 4.76
CA GLN A 83 4.22 11.28 3.77
C GLN A 83 4.22 10.42 2.51
N MET A 84 3.12 10.43 1.76
CA MET A 84 3.07 9.80 0.44
C MET A 84 3.99 10.56 -0.52
N LEU A 85 5.05 9.89 -0.98
CA LEU A 85 6.00 10.47 -1.93
C LEU A 85 5.68 10.00 -3.35
N PRO A 86 5.84 10.86 -4.36
CA PRO A 86 5.78 10.41 -5.75
C PRO A 86 7.03 9.59 -6.07
N GLY A 87 6.87 8.56 -6.89
CA GLY A 87 7.96 7.75 -7.37
C GLY A 87 7.76 7.23 -8.79
N VAL A 88 8.85 6.87 -9.45
CA VAL A 88 8.84 6.24 -10.79
C VAL A 88 9.45 4.86 -10.68
N VAL A 89 8.73 3.84 -11.14
CA VAL A 89 9.22 2.46 -11.17
C VAL A 89 10.41 2.36 -12.12
N GLU A 90 11.61 2.08 -11.62
CA GLU A 90 12.81 1.97 -12.45
C GLU A 90 13.12 0.53 -12.87
N SER A 91 12.80 -0.43 -12.01
CA SER A 91 12.97 -1.85 -12.31
C SER A 91 11.92 -2.69 -11.58
N ILE A 92 11.64 -3.86 -12.13
CA ILE A 92 10.76 -4.87 -11.55
C ILE A 92 11.50 -6.20 -11.55
N ASP A 93 11.51 -6.88 -10.40
CA ASP A 93 12.05 -8.23 -10.19
C ASP A 93 11.00 -9.06 -9.45
N GLY A 94 10.34 -9.97 -10.18
CA GLY A 94 9.21 -10.75 -9.68
C GLY A 94 8.08 -9.84 -9.17
N ASP A 95 7.81 -9.93 -7.86
CA ASP A 95 6.76 -9.16 -7.17
C ASP A 95 7.27 -7.86 -6.55
N ARG A 96 8.51 -7.48 -6.82
CA ARG A 96 9.16 -6.31 -6.22
C ARG A 96 9.58 -5.32 -7.28
N ALA A 97 9.57 -4.05 -6.91
CA ALA A 97 10.08 -2.95 -7.71
C ALA A 97 11.18 -2.17 -6.98
N ALA A 98 12.04 -1.57 -7.78
CA ALA A 98 12.82 -0.43 -7.35
C ALA A 98 12.19 0.86 -7.89
N VAL A 99 12.03 1.86 -7.03
CA VAL A 99 11.29 3.08 -7.36
C VAL A 99 12.12 4.31 -7.01
N ARG A 100 12.35 5.19 -7.98
CA ARG A 100 13.03 6.46 -7.77
C ARG A 100 12.10 7.42 -7.07
N ILE A 101 12.51 7.95 -5.92
CA ILE A 101 11.70 8.85 -5.10
C ILE A 101 11.89 10.30 -5.58
N TYR A 102 10.80 11.05 -5.73
CA TYR A 102 10.84 12.47 -6.10
C TYR A 102 10.32 13.36 -4.97
N ALA A 103 11.12 13.49 -3.92
CA ALA A 103 10.72 14.21 -2.69
C ALA A 103 11.15 15.69 -2.64
N ALA A 104 10.87 16.48 -3.69
CA ALA A 104 11.20 17.92 -3.74
C ALA A 104 9.94 18.78 -3.96
N PRO A 105 9.97 20.10 -3.67
CA PRO A 105 8.76 20.93 -3.67
C PRO A 105 8.00 20.99 -4.99
N GLU A 106 8.71 20.91 -6.11
CA GLU A 106 8.10 20.86 -7.44
C GLU A 106 7.24 19.61 -7.68
N TYR A 107 7.39 18.57 -6.85
CA TYR A 107 6.58 17.36 -6.86
C TYR A 107 5.55 17.32 -5.71
N GLY A 108 5.30 18.45 -5.04
CA GLY A 108 4.35 18.57 -3.93
C GLY A 108 4.91 18.22 -2.54
N CYS A 109 6.24 18.13 -2.40
CA CYS A 109 6.90 18.02 -1.10
C CYS A 109 7.01 19.41 -0.43
N TRP A 110 7.16 19.45 0.89
CA TRP A 110 7.23 20.72 1.65
C TRP A 110 8.67 21.05 2.05
N MET A 111 9.60 20.13 1.84
CA MET A 111 11.01 20.27 2.22
C MET A 111 11.89 20.38 0.98
N GLU A 112 12.70 21.44 0.94
CA GLU A 112 13.83 21.56 0.02
C GLU A 112 14.96 20.61 0.43
N ASP A 113 15.74 20.14 -0.55
CA ASP A 113 16.90 19.26 -0.36
C ASP A 113 16.65 18.01 0.49
N TYR A 114 15.44 17.45 0.38
CA TYR A 114 15.08 16.31 1.21
C TYR A 114 16.04 15.13 0.93
N PRO A 115 16.72 14.54 1.93
CA PRO A 115 17.87 13.67 1.66
C PRO A 115 17.58 12.35 0.93
N ILE A 116 16.30 12.01 0.78
CA ILE A 116 15.83 10.85 0.01
C ILE A 116 15.35 11.21 -1.40
N HIS A 117 15.33 12.50 -1.76
CA HIS A 117 15.03 12.95 -3.10
C HIS A 117 16.02 12.32 -4.10
N LYS A 118 15.50 11.77 -5.19
CA LYS A 118 16.21 11.01 -6.23
C LYS A 118 16.94 9.76 -5.74
N LYS A 119 16.73 9.32 -4.49
CA LYS A 119 17.19 8.00 -4.04
C LYS A 119 16.24 6.91 -4.51
N LEU A 120 16.74 5.69 -4.51
CA LEU A 120 15.99 4.51 -4.90
C LEU A 120 15.35 3.87 -3.66
N ALA A 121 14.04 3.74 -3.65
CA ALA A 121 13.39 2.76 -2.79
C ALA A 121 13.58 1.37 -3.42
N VAL A 122 13.97 0.39 -2.61
CA VAL A 122 14.24 -0.98 -3.05
C VAL A 122 13.30 -1.96 -2.35
N ASN A 123 13.15 -3.16 -2.92
CA ASN A 123 12.33 -4.23 -2.37
C ASN A 123 10.86 -3.84 -2.16
N VAL A 124 10.33 -2.88 -2.91
CA VAL A 124 8.95 -2.42 -2.74
C VAL A 124 8.00 -3.43 -3.39
N GLN A 125 7.06 -3.98 -2.63
CA GLN A 125 6.10 -4.92 -3.20
C GLN A 125 5.20 -4.21 -4.22
N LEU A 126 5.00 -4.80 -5.39
CA LEU A 126 4.16 -4.23 -6.44
C LEU A 126 2.72 -3.96 -5.98
N ARG A 127 2.19 -4.82 -5.11
CA ARG A 127 0.85 -4.65 -4.53
C ARG A 127 0.74 -3.47 -3.56
N ASP A 128 1.86 -3.04 -2.98
CA ASP A 128 1.90 -1.93 -2.02
C ASP A 128 2.06 -0.57 -2.73
N LEU A 129 2.34 -0.58 -4.04
CA LEU A 129 2.43 0.62 -4.85
C LEU A 129 1.04 1.26 -5.05
N GLY A 130 0.95 2.55 -4.75
CA GLY A 130 -0.28 3.31 -4.95
C GLY A 130 -0.47 3.71 -6.41
N ARG A 131 -1.60 3.34 -7.01
CA ARG A 131 -1.95 3.76 -8.37
C ARG A 131 -2.08 5.28 -8.44
N TYR A 132 -1.46 5.89 -9.45
CA TYR A 132 -1.44 7.35 -9.57
C TYR A 132 -2.83 7.96 -9.81
N ALA A 133 -3.74 7.22 -10.49
CA ALA A 133 -5.10 7.66 -10.82
C ALA A 133 -6.01 7.91 -9.59
N LEU A 134 -5.48 7.74 -8.38
CA LEU A 134 -6.16 7.96 -7.12
C LEU A 134 -5.65 9.21 -6.38
N ASN A 135 -4.73 9.98 -6.98
CA ASN A 135 -4.12 11.15 -6.34
C ASN A 135 -4.02 12.34 -7.31
N GLU A 136 -4.90 13.33 -7.14
CA GLU A 136 -4.96 14.56 -7.95
C GLU A 136 -3.63 15.35 -7.97
N GLY A 137 -2.82 15.26 -6.92
CA GLY A 137 -1.49 15.87 -6.88
C GLY A 137 -0.52 15.15 -7.83
N LEU A 138 -0.52 13.82 -7.79
CA LEU A 138 0.33 12.98 -8.62
C LEU A 138 -0.08 13.02 -10.09
N GLU A 139 -1.38 13.03 -10.36
CA GLU A 139 -1.94 13.25 -11.69
C GLU A 139 -1.48 14.59 -12.29
N ARG A 140 -1.49 15.67 -11.51
CA ARG A 140 -0.98 16.98 -11.97
C ARG A 140 0.50 16.94 -12.31
N VAL A 141 1.33 16.27 -11.51
CA VAL A 141 2.77 16.13 -11.75
C VAL A 141 3.05 15.33 -13.04
N VAL A 142 2.31 14.25 -13.25
CA VAL A 142 2.37 13.45 -14.49
C VAL A 142 1.89 14.24 -15.70
N ALA A 143 0.73 14.90 -15.59
CA ALA A 143 0.16 15.72 -16.67
C ALA A 143 1.07 16.90 -17.04
N ALA A 144 1.85 17.42 -16.08
CA ALA A 144 2.87 18.42 -16.31
C ALA A 144 4.17 17.87 -16.95
N GLY A 145 4.25 16.55 -17.20
CA GLY A 145 5.41 15.90 -17.82
C GLY A 145 6.65 15.81 -16.92
N LEU A 146 6.49 16.01 -15.60
CA LEU A 146 7.61 16.03 -14.66
C LEU A 146 8.11 14.63 -14.30
N LEU A 147 7.26 13.61 -14.46
CA LEU A 147 7.57 12.21 -14.16
C LEU A 147 7.05 11.29 -15.28
N ALA A 148 7.73 10.16 -15.48
CA ALA A 148 7.40 9.21 -16.55
C ALA A 148 6.21 8.30 -16.17
N THR A 149 5.42 7.86 -17.16
CA THR A 149 4.35 6.86 -16.95
C THR A 149 4.41 5.70 -17.94
N GLY A 150 5.56 5.04 -17.98
CA GLY A 150 5.74 3.74 -18.64
C GLY A 150 6.02 3.82 -20.14
N ASP A 151 6.37 2.67 -20.71
CA ASP A 151 6.98 2.47 -22.02
C ASP A 151 8.46 2.93 -22.14
N SER A 152 9.21 2.04 -22.76
CA SER A 152 10.65 1.86 -22.81
C SER A 152 11.45 2.96 -23.50
N GLY A 153 10.87 3.65 -24.49
CA GLY A 153 11.50 4.81 -25.13
C GLY A 153 11.59 6.02 -24.19
N LEU A 154 10.54 6.23 -23.39
CA LEU A 154 10.43 7.35 -22.45
C LEU A 154 11.28 7.12 -21.21
N ALA A 155 11.36 5.87 -20.74
CA ALA A 155 12.33 5.45 -19.74
C ALA A 155 13.79 5.64 -20.21
N ALA A 156 14.08 5.51 -21.51
CA ALA A 156 15.42 5.73 -22.07
C ALA A 156 15.79 7.23 -22.18
N GLU A 157 14.82 8.09 -22.42
CA GLU A 157 14.99 9.55 -22.52
C GLU A 157 15.14 10.23 -21.14
N VAL A 158 14.40 9.78 -20.14
CA VAL A 158 14.62 10.13 -18.72
C VAL A 158 16.05 9.76 -18.31
N ARG A 159 16.55 8.59 -18.71
CA ARG A 159 17.96 8.16 -18.52
C ARG A 159 18.99 8.97 -19.34
N ALA A 160 18.59 9.71 -20.38
CA ALA A 160 19.49 10.52 -21.19
C ALA A 160 19.61 11.96 -20.66
N HIS A 161 18.50 12.61 -20.32
CA HIS A 161 18.49 13.96 -19.76
C HIS A 161 19.21 14.03 -18.38
N HIS A 162 19.17 12.95 -17.59
CA HIS A 162 19.91 12.84 -16.32
C HIS A 162 21.44 12.73 -16.51
N ARG A 163 21.90 12.17 -17.63
CA ARG A 163 23.34 12.09 -17.96
C ARG A 163 23.94 13.46 -18.25
N ASN A 164 23.19 14.34 -18.90
CA ASN A 164 23.63 15.71 -19.23
C ASN A 164 23.56 16.66 -18.02
N ALA A 165 22.56 16.52 -17.15
CA ALA A 165 22.46 17.33 -15.93
C ALA A 165 23.59 17.06 -14.91
N MET A 166 24.03 15.80 -14.77
CA MET A 166 25.18 15.43 -13.93
C MET A 166 26.52 15.94 -14.49
N SER A 167 26.65 16.02 -15.82
CA SER A 167 27.86 16.52 -16.49
C SER A 167 28.04 18.03 -16.28
N ASN A 168 26.97 18.83 -16.34
CA ASN A 168 27.05 20.27 -16.09
C ASN A 168 27.28 20.60 -14.62
N PHE A 169 26.70 19.83 -13.70
CA PHE A 169 26.93 20.00 -12.26
C PHE A 169 28.37 19.61 -11.85
N ALA A 170 28.96 18.59 -12.49
CA ALA A 170 30.38 18.27 -12.33
C ALA A 170 31.29 19.37 -12.89
N HIS A 171 30.92 19.96 -14.04
CA HIS A 171 31.68 21.05 -14.67
C HIS A 171 31.70 22.34 -13.81
N GLU A 172 30.57 22.74 -13.22
CA GLU A 172 30.50 23.92 -12.34
C GLU A 172 31.26 23.71 -11.02
N ARG A 173 31.27 22.48 -10.48
CA ARG A 173 32.02 22.13 -9.27
C ARG A 173 33.53 22.09 -9.51
N GLU A 174 33.96 21.66 -10.69
CA GLU A 174 35.37 21.63 -11.09
C GLU A 174 35.91 23.05 -11.34
N ILE A 175 35.11 23.93 -11.96
CA ILE A 175 35.43 25.37 -12.11
C ILE A 175 35.50 26.06 -10.73
N GLY A 176 34.59 25.74 -9.80
CA GLY A 176 34.60 26.28 -8.44
C GLY A 176 35.76 25.80 -7.57
N MET A 177 36.36 24.64 -7.86
CA MET A 177 37.54 24.12 -7.14
C MET A 177 38.86 24.67 -7.67
N VAL A 178 38.93 25.07 -8.94
CA VAL A 178 40.14 25.67 -9.55
C VAL A 178 40.20 27.18 -9.30
N ALA A 179 39.07 27.80 -8.93
CA ALA A 179 38.95 29.22 -8.62
C ALA A 179 39.04 29.56 -7.10
N ALA A 180 39.34 28.58 -6.24
CA ALA A 180 39.54 28.74 -4.80
C ALA A 180 40.99 28.41 -4.41
#